data_AF-A0AAV2HGP5-F1
#
_entry.id   AF-A0AAV2HGP5-F1
#
_cell.length_a   1.000
_cell.length_b   1.000
_cell.length_c   1.000
_cell.angle_alpha   90.00
_cell.angle_beta   90.00
_cell.angle_gamma   90.00
#
_symmetry.space_group_name_H-M   'P 1'
#
loop_
_entity.id
_entity.type
_entity.pdbx_description
1 polymer ?
#
loop_
_entity_poly.entity_id
_entity_poly.type
_entity_poly.pdbx_seq_one_letter_code
_entity_poly.pdbx_strand_id
1 'polypeptide(L)'
;MWYWVYLVAVLALVSESMAGYYSSRERFDNYFRDRGGNKGRGGYNGRYGSNRRGGYDRDGYDTKNNDNDHGDNNQGGKSGGSAQANVADLLTKMDKLQNTVRGLLKQTAALHDVVEERIRGEGQSGLKQVRHDTEGTKNYHGSSHIDTGIGGVHDHSDYIRLLGMGEVQYVMNGVDFRTRHNDYRLVRPSTTSRDFKEVEDIQFPAVPPEVSSKATPEEQIEEMKIWFEAFKTQNTSLRNYTEYFKPVISYMEGMWTTDDDSIISESFRSDRHHLDAISWDNLLGKARYMSYTGAKDNFENVGFLPRRLMYVDNCTGEPVYGQWNYRIVCYPIDFDIPLKYLKQREDFLWRYPRNLSKEEVLLTRAARFTLNDKDSDQIFTETTLLDKLFQNIPGLDNIPDPNLMEAWNAPLGNPLDANQTLKQGFYHHSYLMAEPGAMGATLSYRGWSDQYLYVALNTQPRIVKVSMKDCKNGACQEYSARVSWSVPLEMIYLTPLLSWNPYDIELNDNDTRTTSGGRDGETDGTAYLGIDPRNYYMTPYSFFSGPPLEPDDADTPRQKVKVVNRKGEIKEVTASGTRFFLPPIGNLGYIRLRYPFGVIHGEGSAVWKELNALKDYTDPK
;
A
#
# COMPACT_ATOMS: atom_id res chain seq x y z
N MET A 1 26.64 -29.81 33.64
CA MET A 1 25.81 -29.99 34.86
C MET A 1 24.85 -28.82 35.08
N TRP A 2 25.28 -27.56 34.92
CA TRP A 2 24.41 -26.37 35.04
C TRP A 2 23.29 -26.27 33.99
N TYR A 3 23.49 -26.79 32.78
CA TYR A 3 22.47 -26.78 31.71
C TYR A 3 21.25 -27.67 32.02
N TRP A 4 21.46 -28.75 32.78
CA TRP A 4 20.39 -29.68 33.16
C TRP A 4 19.52 -29.13 34.29
N VAL A 5 20.10 -28.36 35.22
CA VAL A 5 19.35 -27.71 36.31
C VAL A 5 18.43 -26.63 35.76
N TYR A 6 18.87 -25.89 34.72
CA TYR A 6 18.06 -24.87 34.07
C TYR A 6 16.88 -25.47 33.28
N LEU A 7 17.10 -26.59 32.57
CA LEU A 7 16.05 -27.26 31.82
C LEU A 7 14.95 -27.85 32.73
N VAL A 8 15.34 -28.40 33.89
CA VAL A 8 14.39 -28.94 34.87
C VAL A 8 13.58 -27.83 35.55
N ALA A 9 14.19 -26.67 35.83
CA ALA A 9 13.49 -25.52 36.38
C ALA A 9 12.46 -24.92 35.40
N VAL A 10 12.82 -24.84 34.10
CA VAL A 10 11.90 -24.36 33.06
C VAL A 10 10.73 -25.34 32.86
N LEU A 11 10.98 -26.65 32.88
CA LEU A 11 9.91 -27.65 32.75
C LEU A 11 8.98 -27.69 33.97
N ALA A 12 9.48 -27.40 35.18
CA ALA A 12 8.66 -27.28 36.38
C ALA A 12 7.75 -26.03 36.36
N LEU A 13 8.26 -24.89 35.87
CA LEU A 13 7.48 -23.67 35.71
C LEU A 13 6.38 -23.81 34.64
N VAL A 14 6.65 -24.55 33.57
CA VAL A 14 5.66 -24.82 32.52
C VAL A 14 4.57 -25.77 33.05
N SER A 15 4.88 -26.76 33.87
CA SER A 15 3.88 -27.69 34.41
C SER A 15 2.93 -27.02 35.42
N GLU A 16 3.42 -26.12 36.27
CA GLU A 16 2.58 -25.33 37.20
C GLU A 16 1.65 -24.36 36.46
N SER A 17 2.11 -23.76 35.34
CA SER A 17 1.27 -22.89 34.51
C SER A 17 0.13 -23.65 33.81
N MET A 18 0.36 -24.90 33.40
CA MET A 18 -0.68 -25.73 32.79
C MET A 18 -1.68 -26.28 33.82
N ALA A 19 -1.24 -26.58 35.05
CA ALA A 19 -2.14 -27.02 36.12
C ALA A 19 -3.13 -25.90 36.54
N GLY A 20 -2.71 -24.64 36.52
CA GLY A 20 -3.58 -23.48 36.75
C GLY A 20 -4.67 -23.32 35.68
N TYR A 21 -4.36 -23.66 34.42
CA TYR A 21 -5.27 -23.54 33.27
C TYR A 21 -6.36 -24.63 33.24
N TYR A 22 -6.11 -25.81 33.79
CA TYR A 22 -7.13 -26.86 33.89
C TYR A 22 -8.11 -26.63 35.05
N SER A 23 -7.67 -26.04 36.17
CA SER A 23 -8.57 -25.78 37.32
C SER A 23 -9.57 -24.63 37.10
N SER A 24 -9.29 -23.73 36.15
CA SER A 24 -10.19 -22.63 35.78
C SER A 24 -11.29 -23.06 34.80
N ARG A 25 -11.03 -24.10 33.99
CA ARG A 25 -12.01 -24.68 33.05
C ARG A 25 -13.11 -25.48 33.76
N GLU A 26 -12.76 -26.24 34.81
CA GLU A 26 -13.76 -26.95 35.63
C GLU A 26 -14.69 -26.03 36.44
N ARG A 27 -14.25 -24.79 36.76
CA ARG A 27 -15.12 -23.80 37.41
C ARG A 27 -16.07 -23.10 36.43
N PHE A 28 -15.71 -23.02 35.15
CA PHE A 28 -16.53 -22.37 34.13
C PHE A 28 -17.69 -23.28 33.66
N ASP A 29 -17.45 -24.58 33.54
CA ASP A 29 -18.46 -25.55 33.08
C ASP A 29 -19.52 -25.87 34.15
N ASN A 30 -19.23 -25.68 35.44
CA ASN A 30 -20.20 -25.85 36.52
C ASN A 30 -21.17 -24.66 36.66
N TYR A 31 -20.84 -23.48 36.13
CA TYR A 31 -21.70 -22.30 36.24
C TYR A 31 -22.88 -22.31 35.25
N PHE A 32 -22.75 -23.03 34.13
CA PHE A 32 -23.79 -23.10 33.09
C PHE A 32 -24.71 -24.32 33.16
N ARG A 33 -24.39 -25.29 34.03
CA ARG A 33 -25.20 -26.51 34.19
C ARG A 33 -26.40 -26.35 35.13
N ASP A 34 -26.44 -25.29 35.94
CA ASP A 34 -27.42 -25.08 37.01
C ASP A 34 -28.57 -24.09 36.70
N ARG A 35 -28.72 -23.66 35.44
CA ARG A 35 -29.87 -22.84 35.00
C ARG A 35 -30.60 -23.42 33.79
N GLY A 36 -30.85 -24.72 33.84
CA GLY A 36 -31.82 -25.38 32.96
C GLY A 36 -33.19 -25.47 33.61
N GLY A 37 -34.11 -24.55 33.26
CA GLY A 37 -35.55 -24.81 33.37
C GLY A 37 -36.40 -23.64 33.84
N ASN A 38 -37.11 -22.97 32.92
CA ASN A 38 -38.58 -23.04 32.89
C ASN A 38 -39.15 -22.41 31.61
N LYS A 39 -40.20 -23.04 31.07
CA LYS A 39 -41.03 -22.59 29.94
C LYS A 39 -42.00 -21.52 30.42
N GLY A 40 -42.39 -20.55 29.56
CA GLY A 40 -43.59 -19.75 29.84
C GLY A 40 -43.84 -18.53 28.95
N ARG A 41 -44.86 -18.67 28.09
CA ARG A 41 -45.68 -17.66 27.39
C ARG A 41 -45.82 -16.27 28.02
N GLY A 42 -45.86 -15.25 27.15
CA GLY A 42 -46.99 -14.32 27.03
C GLY A 42 -46.83 -12.87 27.55
N GLY A 43 -47.24 -11.91 26.71
CA GLY A 43 -48.11 -10.79 27.14
C GLY A 43 -47.51 -9.41 27.40
N TYR A 44 -47.73 -8.50 26.44
CA TYR A 44 -48.19 -7.10 26.55
C TYR A 44 -47.92 -6.20 27.78
N ASN A 45 -47.56 -4.96 27.42
CA ASN A 45 -47.94 -3.64 27.99
C ASN A 45 -47.46 -3.20 29.39
N GLY A 46 -46.87 -2.00 29.40
CA GLY A 46 -47.44 -0.89 30.18
C GLY A 46 -46.57 -0.20 31.23
N ARG A 47 -46.17 1.04 30.90
CA ARG A 47 -46.44 2.29 31.65
C ARG A 47 -45.89 2.50 33.08
N TYR A 48 -45.24 3.68 33.19
CA TYR A 48 -45.18 4.65 34.31
C TYR A 48 -44.52 4.26 35.63
N GLY A 49 -43.70 5.19 36.16
CA GLY A 49 -43.65 5.40 37.61
C GLY A 49 -42.34 5.90 38.20
N SER A 50 -42.17 7.22 38.13
CA SER A 50 -41.41 8.11 39.02
C SER A 50 -41.05 7.65 40.46
N ASN A 51 -39.92 8.20 40.92
CA ASN A 51 -39.70 8.95 42.17
C ASN A 51 -39.14 8.28 43.47
N ARG A 52 -38.28 9.10 44.12
CA ARG A 52 -37.81 9.17 45.53
C ARG A 52 -36.57 8.36 45.91
N ARG A 53 -35.45 9.00 46.34
CA ARG A 53 -35.13 9.78 47.58
C ARG A 53 -34.84 8.90 48.81
N GLY A 54 -33.66 9.12 49.40
CA GLY A 54 -33.18 8.68 50.73
C GLY A 54 -31.75 8.14 50.61
N GLY A 55 -30.70 8.60 51.30
CA GLY A 55 -30.56 9.42 52.50
C GLY A 55 -29.94 8.59 53.64
N TYR A 56 -28.76 9.02 54.15
CA TYR A 56 -28.04 8.61 55.39
C TYR A 56 -27.36 7.22 55.36
N ASP A 57 -26.18 6.92 55.97
CA ASP A 57 -25.30 7.46 57.02
C ASP A 57 -23.82 7.07 56.68
N ARG A 58 -22.74 7.83 56.95
CA ARG A 58 -22.01 8.13 58.21
C ARG A 58 -21.46 6.91 58.98
N ASP A 59 -20.12 6.82 59.00
CA ASP A 59 -19.19 6.37 60.07
C ASP A 59 -17.76 6.69 59.55
N GLY A 60 -16.77 7.28 60.23
CA GLY A 60 -16.58 7.57 61.65
C GLY A 60 -15.33 6.84 62.17
N TYR A 61 -14.11 7.40 62.00
CA TYR A 61 -12.89 7.10 62.80
C TYR A 61 -11.89 8.26 62.57
N ASP A 62 -11.76 9.23 63.47
CA ASP A 62 -11.13 9.27 64.81
C ASP A 62 -9.68 9.77 64.75
N THR A 63 -9.48 10.78 65.59
CA THR A 63 -8.39 11.74 65.69
C THR A 63 -7.48 11.36 66.86
N LYS A 64 -6.18 11.61 66.74
CA LYS A 64 -5.34 11.90 67.93
C LYS A 64 -4.42 13.09 67.70
N ASN A 65 -4.63 14.07 68.56
CA ASN A 65 -3.84 15.26 68.83
C ASN A 65 -2.41 14.91 69.24
N ASN A 66 -1.48 15.83 68.96
CA ASN A 66 -0.53 16.27 69.98
C ASN A 66 -0.21 17.75 69.78
N ASP A 67 -0.24 18.45 70.91
CA ASP A 67 -0.20 19.89 71.09
C ASP A 67 1.21 20.50 70.95
N ASN A 68 1.20 21.74 70.45
CA ASN A 68 1.94 22.94 70.90
C ASN A 68 3.44 22.88 71.19
N ASP A 69 4.21 23.73 70.49
CA ASP A 69 5.00 24.74 71.21
C ASP A 69 5.16 26.05 70.41
N HIS A 70 5.19 27.14 71.16
CA HIS A 70 5.18 28.54 70.76
C HIS A 70 6.51 29.03 70.17
N GLY A 71 6.43 30.06 69.32
CA GLY A 71 7.59 30.83 68.90
C GLY A 71 7.22 31.99 67.99
N ASP A 72 6.75 33.09 68.59
CA ASP A 72 6.69 34.42 67.99
C ASP A 72 8.03 34.82 67.39
N ASN A 73 8.03 35.35 66.16
CA ASN A 73 8.81 36.55 65.85
C ASN A 73 8.31 37.25 64.59
N ASN A 74 7.72 38.40 64.87
CA ASN A 74 7.34 39.46 63.97
C ASN A 74 8.61 40.19 63.47
N GLN A 75 8.90 40.15 62.18
CA GLN A 75 9.73 41.16 61.51
C GLN A 75 9.11 41.53 60.16
N GLY A 76 8.47 42.70 60.15
CA GLY A 76 8.15 43.42 58.93
C GLY A 76 9.41 43.91 58.21
N GLY A 77 9.34 43.89 56.88
CA GLY A 77 10.33 44.52 56.01
C GLY A 77 10.70 43.66 54.80
N LYS A 78 10.39 44.17 53.61
CA LYS A 78 10.72 43.67 52.24
C LYS A 78 9.64 42.85 51.53
N SER A 79 8.50 43.49 51.25
CA SER A 79 7.52 43.00 50.25
C SER A 79 8.01 43.12 48.79
N GLY A 80 9.26 43.51 48.52
CA GLY A 80 9.87 43.48 47.19
C GLY A 80 10.72 42.24 46.87
N GLY A 81 11.20 41.51 47.89
CA GLY A 81 12.14 40.39 47.72
C GLY A 81 11.49 39.00 47.63
N SER A 82 10.32 38.81 48.24
CA SER A 82 9.60 37.52 48.22
C SER A 82 8.94 37.24 46.87
N ALA A 83 8.43 38.27 46.19
CA ALA A 83 7.87 38.14 44.85
C ALA A 83 8.94 37.72 43.81
N GLN A 84 10.13 38.31 43.87
CA GLN A 84 11.25 37.97 42.96
C GLN A 84 11.83 36.57 43.24
N ALA A 85 11.95 36.17 44.51
CA ALA A 85 12.37 34.82 44.88
C ALA A 85 11.34 33.75 44.44
N ASN A 86 10.04 34.06 44.54
CA ASN A 86 8.97 33.18 44.06
C ASN A 86 8.93 33.06 42.54
N VAL A 87 9.24 34.14 41.81
CA VAL A 87 9.35 34.11 40.34
C VAL A 87 10.55 33.27 39.90
N ALA A 88 11.70 33.38 40.55
CA ALA A 88 12.88 32.57 40.22
C ALA A 88 12.66 31.06 40.46
N ASP A 89 11.98 30.70 41.56
CA ASP A 89 11.58 29.31 41.85
C ASP A 89 10.55 28.80 40.84
N LEU A 90 9.56 29.61 40.45
CA LEU A 90 8.61 29.27 39.39
C LEU A 90 9.29 29.05 38.04
N LEU A 91 10.24 29.91 37.65
CA LEU A 91 11.02 29.74 36.42
C LEU A 91 11.83 28.45 36.44
N THR A 92 12.50 28.15 37.57
CA THR A 92 13.25 26.90 37.73
C THR A 92 12.34 25.66 37.63
N LYS A 93 11.14 25.72 38.21
CA LYS A 93 10.13 24.65 38.10
C LYS A 93 9.60 24.52 36.68
N MET A 94 9.36 25.63 35.98
CA MET A 94 8.96 25.63 34.58
C MET A 94 10.04 25.02 33.68
N ASP A 95 11.32 25.38 33.87
CA ASP A 95 12.44 24.81 33.14
C ASP A 95 12.55 23.30 33.39
N LYS A 96 12.39 22.86 34.64
CA LYS A 96 12.38 21.44 34.99
C LYS A 96 11.24 20.71 34.30
N LEU A 97 10.03 21.27 34.31
CA LEU A 97 8.86 20.70 33.62
C LEU A 97 9.07 20.63 32.11
N GLN A 98 9.57 21.70 31.49
CA GLN A 98 9.90 21.73 30.06
C GLN A 98 10.94 20.66 29.70
N ASN A 99 11.98 20.50 30.52
CA ASN A 99 12.99 19.46 30.32
C ASN A 99 12.42 18.06 30.50
N THR A 100 11.53 17.84 31.48
CA THR A 100 10.81 16.56 31.63
C THR A 100 9.93 16.26 30.42
N VAL A 101 9.15 17.23 29.94
CA VAL A 101 8.30 17.08 28.75
C VAL A 101 9.15 16.77 27.51
N ARG A 102 10.26 17.49 27.29
CA ARG A 102 11.21 17.20 26.20
C ARG A 102 11.79 15.80 26.31
N GLY A 103 12.12 15.35 27.52
CA GLY A 103 12.57 13.98 27.78
C GLY A 103 11.52 12.93 27.40
N LEU A 104 10.26 13.14 27.78
CA LEU A 104 9.14 12.26 27.44
C LEU A 104 8.85 12.24 25.93
N LEU A 105 8.95 13.38 25.25
CA LEU A 105 8.81 13.46 23.79
C LEU A 105 9.92 12.67 23.10
N LYS A 106 11.18 12.84 23.52
CA LYS A 106 12.31 12.05 22.98
C LYS A 106 12.11 10.54 23.22
N GLN A 107 11.64 10.15 24.41
CA GLN A 107 11.32 8.75 24.69
C GLN A 107 10.19 8.24 23.79
N THR A 108 9.17 9.06 23.49
CA THR A 108 8.08 8.70 22.59
C THR A 108 8.56 8.49 21.15
N ALA A 109 9.44 9.36 20.65
CA ALA A 109 10.06 9.18 19.34
C ALA A 109 10.87 7.86 19.30
N ALA A 110 11.67 7.58 20.33
CA ALA A 110 12.43 6.34 20.43
C ALA A 110 11.54 5.09 20.48
N LEU A 111 10.37 5.15 21.12
CA LEU A 111 9.41 4.05 21.11
C LEU A 111 8.85 3.78 19.71
N HIS A 112 8.59 4.81 18.90
CA HIS A 112 8.21 4.63 17.50
C HIS A 112 9.33 3.99 16.68
N ASP A 113 10.58 4.42 16.89
CA ASP A 113 11.73 3.82 16.21
C ASP A 113 11.91 2.34 16.56
N VAL A 114 11.69 1.96 17.82
CA VAL A 114 11.72 0.54 18.25
C VAL A 114 10.63 -0.28 17.55
N VAL A 115 9.44 0.28 17.37
CA VAL A 115 8.34 -0.41 16.65
C VAL A 115 8.69 -0.59 15.19
N GLU A 116 9.16 0.45 14.50
CA GLU A 116 9.54 0.37 13.09
C GLU A 116 10.72 -0.58 12.89
N GLU A 117 11.71 -0.55 13.77
CA GLU A 117 12.88 -1.44 13.69
C GLU A 117 12.50 -2.90 13.90
N ARG A 118 11.59 -3.16 14.84
CA ARG A 118 11.01 -4.50 14.99
C ARG A 118 10.33 -4.95 13.70
N ILE A 119 9.53 -4.10 13.06
CA ILE A 119 8.83 -4.44 11.81
C ILE A 119 9.83 -4.68 10.67
N ARG A 120 10.92 -3.91 10.57
CA ARG A 120 12.03 -4.18 9.63
C ARG A 120 12.68 -5.55 9.86
N GLY A 121 12.73 -6.01 11.11
CA GLY A 121 13.23 -7.35 11.46
C GLY A 121 12.25 -8.50 11.22
N GLU A 122 10.94 -8.22 11.13
CA GLU A 122 9.91 -9.24 10.90
C GLU A 122 9.79 -9.68 9.43
N GLY A 123 10.25 -8.85 8.49
CA GLY A 123 10.12 -9.12 7.05
C GLY A 123 10.77 -8.06 6.18
N GLN A 124 10.24 -7.88 4.97
CA GLN A 124 10.68 -6.87 4.00
C GLN A 124 9.54 -5.91 3.65
N SER A 125 9.78 -4.84 2.92
CA SER A 125 8.72 -3.96 2.46
C SER A 125 7.83 -4.68 1.44
N GLY A 126 6.51 -4.46 1.53
CA GLY A 126 5.55 -5.13 0.67
C GLY A 126 4.14 -5.25 1.24
N LEU A 127 3.29 -5.94 0.48
CA LEU A 127 1.92 -6.30 0.85
C LEU A 127 1.97 -7.24 2.06
N LYS A 128 1.29 -6.86 3.13
CA LYS A 128 1.17 -7.65 4.36
C LYS A 128 -0.12 -8.45 4.37
N GLN A 129 -1.23 -7.81 4.01
CA GLN A 129 -2.55 -8.42 4.09
C GLN A 129 -3.53 -7.68 3.17
N VAL A 130 -4.46 -8.40 2.57
CA VAL A 130 -5.71 -7.84 2.02
C VAL A 130 -6.80 -7.85 3.09
N ARG A 131 -7.93 -7.24 2.78
CA ARG A 131 -9.12 -7.40 3.59
C ARG A 131 -9.48 -8.89 3.76
N HIS A 132 -10.01 -9.20 4.93
CA HIS A 132 -10.54 -10.52 5.22
C HIS A 132 -11.97 -10.65 4.72
N ASP A 133 -12.14 -11.38 3.61
CA ASP A 133 -13.44 -11.62 2.96
C ASP A 133 -13.82 -13.11 2.94
N THR A 134 -12.82 -14.00 2.99
CA THR A 134 -12.99 -15.46 3.02
C THR A 134 -12.41 -16.04 4.30
N GLU A 135 -13.13 -17.01 4.90
CA GLU A 135 -12.76 -17.72 6.12
C GLU A 135 -12.83 -19.23 5.91
N GLY A 136 -12.17 -20.02 6.75
CA GLY A 136 -12.39 -21.46 6.77
C GLY A 136 -11.91 -22.18 8.02
N THR A 137 -12.18 -23.48 8.11
CA THR A 137 -11.90 -24.27 9.33
C THR A 137 -10.40 -24.50 9.59
N LYS A 138 -9.53 -24.19 8.63
CA LYS A 138 -8.08 -24.16 8.82
C LYS A 138 -7.58 -22.77 8.42
N ASN A 139 -6.53 -22.32 9.08
CA ASN A 139 -5.97 -20.97 8.91
C ASN A 139 -5.63 -20.61 7.44
N TYR A 140 -5.21 -21.58 6.62
CA TYR A 140 -4.89 -21.34 5.20
C TYR A 140 -6.12 -21.30 4.27
N HIS A 141 -7.34 -21.45 4.79
CA HIS A 141 -8.57 -21.17 4.03
C HIS A 141 -9.04 -19.70 4.21
N GLY A 142 -8.39 -18.93 5.09
CA GLY A 142 -8.69 -17.51 5.26
C GLY A 142 -7.93 -16.61 4.28
N SER A 143 -8.43 -15.39 4.08
CA SER A 143 -7.75 -14.37 3.28
C SER A 143 -6.38 -14.01 3.84
N SER A 144 -5.42 -13.76 2.93
CA SER A 144 -4.01 -13.45 3.26
C SER A 144 -3.58 -12.18 2.53
N HIS A 145 -2.45 -12.18 1.81
CA HIS A 145 -2.17 -11.22 0.73
C HIS A 145 -2.98 -11.50 -0.55
N ILE A 146 -3.63 -12.67 -0.61
CA ILE A 146 -4.53 -13.09 -1.70
C ILE A 146 -5.89 -13.39 -1.10
N ASP A 147 -6.94 -12.86 -1.73
CA ASP A 147 -8.31 -13.36 -1.67
C ASP A 147 -8.82 -13.52 -3.11
N THR A 148 -9.90 -12.87 -3.56
CA THR A 148 -10.34 -12.96 -4.97
C THR A 148 -9.23 -12.62 -5.99
N GLY A 149 -8.29 -11.75 -5.61
CA GLY A 149 -7.03 -11.51 -6.30
C GLY A 149 -5.91 -11.11 -5.35
N ILE A 150 -4.67 -11.13 -5.84
CA ILE A 150 -3.51 -10.58 -5.12
C ILE A 150 -3.72 -9.07 -4.88
N GLY A 151 -3.67 -8.62 -3.63
CA GLY A 151 -3.91 -7.20 -3.32
C GLY A 151 -5.31 -6.69 -3.67
N GLY A 152 -6.29 -7.58 -3.90
CA GLY A 152 -7.65 -7.22 -4.32
C GLY A 152 -7.70 -6.57 -5.71
N VAL A 153 -6.84 -6.95 -6.65
CA VAL A 153 -6.86 -6.44 -8.03
C VAL A 153 -8.13 -6.89 -8.78
N HIS A 154 -8.76 -5.95 -9.49
CA HIS A 154 -9.99 -6.16 -10.27
C HIS A 154 -10.09 -5.16 -11.44
N ASP A 155 -11.16 -5.23 -12.24
CA ASP A 155 -11.26 -4.53 -13.53
C ASP A 155 -12.22 -3.33 -13.52
N HIS A 156 -11.71 -2.20 -14.01
CA HIS A 156 -12.47 -0.98 -14.32
C HIS A 156 -12.27 -0.55 -15.77
N SER A 157 -12.26 -1.51 -16.69
CA SER A 157 -11.99 -1.23 -18.12
C SER A 157 -13.04 -0.33 -18.80
N ASP A 158 -14.17 -0.06 -18.17
CA ASP A 158 -15.15 0.95 -18.58
C ASP A 158 -14.71 2.38 -18.25
N TYR A 159 -13.61 2.55 -17.52
CA TYR A 159 -12.94 3.82 -17.33
C TYR A 159 -11.70 3.89 -18.21
N ILE A 160 -11.40 5.08 -18.74
CA ILE A 160 -10.30 5.26 -19.69
C ILE A 160 -8.94 4.84 -19.12
N ARG A 161 -8.68 5.09 -17.83
CA ARG A 161 -7.34 4.93 -17.21
C ARG A 161 -7.34 4.24 -15.85
N LEU A 162 -8.49 3.75 -15.38
CA LEU A 162 -8.62 3.25 -14.01
C LEU A 162 -8.20 1.78 -13.92
N LEU A 163 -7.46 1.45 -12.88
CA LEU A 163 -7.03 0.10 -12.53
C LEU A 163 -7.53 -0.20 -11.12
N GLY A 164 -8.29 -1.30 -11.00
CA GLY A 164 -8.84 -1.72 -9.72
C GLY A 164 -7.78 -2.35 -8.82
N MET A 165 -7.78 -1.91 -7.55
CA MET A 165 -7.00 -2.51 -6.46
C MET A 165 -7.70 -2.22 -5.13
N GLY A 166 -7.97 -3.25 -4.34
CA GLY A 166 -8.71 -3.11 -3.09
C GLY A 166 -7.95 -2.41 -1.95
N GLU A 167 -8.55 -2.42 -0.76
CA GLU A 167 -7.87 -2.05 0.48
C GLU A 167 -6.78 -3.06 0.83
N VAL A 168 -5.60 -2.55 1.18
CA VAL A 168 -4.43 -3.35 1.48
C VAL A 168 -3.71 -2.81 2.70
N GLN A 169 -3.15 -3.72 3.49
CA GLN A 169 -2.17 -3.40 4.51
C GLN A 169 -0.77 -3.60 3.93
N TYR A 170 0.06 -2.56 3.99
CA TYR A 170 1.43 -2.54 3.49
C TYR A 170 2.41 -2.24 4.61
N VAL A 171 3.61 -2.78 4.45
CA VAL A 171 4.79 -2.36 5.20
C VAL A 171 5.77 -1.68 4.24
N MET A 172 6.25 -0.49 4.58
CA MET A 172 7.29 0.20 3.82
C MET A 172 8.33 0.80 4.76
N ASN A 173 9.57 0.31 4.68
CA ASN A 173 10.67 0.69 5.56
C ASN A 173 10.30 0.69 7.07
N GLY A 174 9.58 -0.33 7.52
CA GLY A 174 9.13 -0.47 8.92
C GLY A 174 7.82 0.24 9.25
N VAL A 175 7.25 1.03 8.33
CA VAL A 175 5.95 1.69 8.53
C VAL A 175 4.83 0.76 8.09
N ASP A 176 3.99 0.34 9.03
CA ASP A 176 2.79 -0.48 8.78
C ASP A 176 1.56 0.40 8.67
N PHE A 177 0.87 0.35 7.52
CA PHE A 177 -0.27 1.20 7.22
C PHE A 177 -1.32 0.45 6.39
N ARG A 178 -2.58 0.88 6.52
CA ARG A 178 -3.69 0.39 5.71
C ARG A 178 -4.16 1.49 4.77
N THR A 179 -4.25 1.18 3.50
CA THR A 179 -4.75 2.09 2.48
C THR A 179 -6.28 2.19 2.52
N ARG A 180 -6.84 3.22 1.86
CA ARG A 180 -8.21 3.14 1.35
C ARG A 180 -8.25 2.19 0.14
N HIS A 181 -9.42 1.91 -0.43
CA HIS A 181 -9.51 1.22 -1.72
C HIS A 181 -8.76 2.01 -2.78
N ASN A 182 -7.93 1.33 -3.59
CA ASN A 182 -6.84 1.93 -4.36
C ASN A 182 -7.09 2.03 -5.86
N ASP A 183 -8.32 2.24 -6.32
CA ASP A 183 -8.61 2.46 -7.75
C ASP A 183 -7.74 3.58 -8.32
N TYR A 184 -6.64 3.20 -8.96
CA TYR A 184 -5.54 4.09 -9.31
C TYR A 184 -5.50 4.30 -10.81
N ARG A 185 -4.93 5.42 -11.24
CA ARG A 185 -4.90 5.80 -12.65
C ARG A 185 -3.57 5.41 -13.29
N LEU A 186 -3.62 5.09 -14.59
CA LEU A 186 -2.46 4.97 -15.48
C LEU A 186 -1.82 6.36 -15.74
N VAL A 187 -1.13 6.87 -14.73
CA VAL A 187 -0.42 8.16 -14.74
C VAL A 187 1.02 7.97 -14.31
N ARG A 188 1.92 8.84 -14.77
CA ARG A 188 3.34 8.87 -14.38
C ARG A 188 3.70 10.15 -13.64
N PRO A 189 4.81 10.17 -12.86
CA PRO A 189 5.37 11.43 -12.37
C PRO A 189 5.53 12.44 -13.51
N SER A 190 5.23 13.71 -13.24
CA SER A 190 5.30 14.75 -14.28
C SER A 190 6.68 14.83 -14.91
N THR A 191 6.73 14.88 -16.24
CA THR A 191 7.99 15.08 -16.98
C THR A 191 8.30 16.55 -17.24
N THR A 192 7.39 17.44 -16.83
CA THR A 192 7.48 18.89 -17.07
C THR A 192 7.38 19.75 -15.81
N SER A 193 6.90 19.20 -14.69
CA SER A 193 6.80 19.87 -13.39
C SER A 193 7.59 19.16 -12.30
N ARG A 194 8.22 19.95 -11.42
CA ARG A 194 8.86 19.50 -10.18
C ARG A 194 7.92 19.60 -8.97
N ASP A 195 6.65 19.90 -9.18
CA ASP A 195 5.71 20.11 -8.08
C ASP A 195 5.39 18.81 -7.34
N PHE A 196 5.18 18.93 -6.04
CA PHE A 196 4.94 17.79 -5.16
C PHE A 196 3.75 16.95 -5.62
N LYS A 197 4.00 15.65 -5.84
CA LYS A 197 3.03 14.65 -6.28
C LYS A 197 2.40 14.89 -7.67
N GLU A 198 2.89 15.85 -8.45
CA GLU A 198 2.35 16.14 -9.77
C GLU A 198 2.53 14.95 -10.72
N VAL A 199 1.51 14.70 -11.54
CA VAL A 199 1.44 13.56 -12.45
C VAL A 199 0.92 13.97 -13.82
N GLU A 200 1.18 13.14 -14.82
CA GLU A 200 0.63 13.28 -16.16
C GLU A 200 0.11 11.94 -16.68
N ASP A 201 -0.89 11.99 -17.57
CA ASP A 201 -1.47 10.81 -18.19
C ASP A 201 -0.42 10.08 -19.07
N ILE A 202 -0.34 8.76 -18.93
CA ILE A 202 0.50 7.94 -19.81
C ILE A 202 -0.13 7.90 -21.21
N GLN A 203 0.64 8.21 -22.24
CA GLN A 203 0.15 8.14 -23.61
C GLN A 203 -0.22 6.70 -23.98
N PHE A 204 -1.42 6.51 -24.55
CA PHE A 204 -1.82 5.19 -25.01
C PHE A 204 -1.06 4.81 -26.28
N PRO A 205 -0.78 3.51 -26.49
CA PRO A 205 -0.19 3.06 -27.73
C PRO A 205 -1.05 3.46 -28.92
N ALA A 206 -0.40 3.82 -30.03
CA ALA A 206 -1.09 4.06 -31.29
C ALA A 206 -1.72 2.75 -31.83
N VAL A 207 -2.68 2.90 -32.73
CA VAL A 207 -3.20 1.77 -33.52
C VAL A 207 -2.18 1.45 -34.62
N PRO A 208 -1.80 0.17 -34.82
CA PRO A 208 -0.91 -0.20 -35.92
C PRO A 208 -1.46 0.25 -37.28
N PRO A 209 -0.63 0.83 -38.18
CA PRO A 209 -1.06 1.27 -39.50
C PRO A 209 -1.74 0.18 -40.34
N GLU A 210 -1.32 -1.07 -40.19
CA GLU A 210 -1.89 -2.24 -40.84
C GLU A 210 -3.35 -2.47 -40.44
N VAL A 211 -3.71 -2.12 -39.21
CA VAL A 211 -5.11 -2.13 -38.74
C VAL A 211 -5.82 -0.90 -39.28
N SER A 212 -5.32 0.31 -39.01
CA SER A 212 -6.05 1.55 -39.37
C SER A 212 -6.22 1.78 -40.87
N SER A 213 -5.43 1.12 -41.71
CA SER A 213 -5.51 1.20 -43.17
C SER A 213 -6.56 0.28 -43.80
N LYS A 214 -7.15 -0.65 -43.04
CA LYS A 214 -8.24 -1.50 -43.57
C LYS A 214 -9.51 -0.68 -43.81
N ALA A 215 -10.27 -1.07 -44.83
CA ALA A 215 -11.40 -0.28 -45.31
C ALA A 215 -12.64 -0.43 -44.42
N THR A 216 -12.82 -1.59 -43.80
CA THR A 216 -13.99 -1.89 -42.97
C THR A 216 -13.62 -2.26 -41.53
N PRO A 217 -14.50 -2.00 -40.54
CA PRO A 217 -14.30 -2.46 -39.17
C PRO A 217 -14.04 -3.97 -39.05
N GLU A 218 -14.68 -4.79 -39.89
CA GLU A 218 -14.51 -6.25 -39.90
C GLU A 218 -13.08 -6.65 -40.31
N GLU A 219 -12.52 -6.01 -41.33
CA GLU A 219 -11.13 -6.21 -41.73
C GLU A 219 -10.15 -5.71 -40.65
N GLN A 220 -10.47 -4.60 -39.99
CA GLN A 220 -9.67 -4.11 -38.85
C GLN A 220 -9.68 -5.09 -37.68
N ILE A 221 -10.83 -5.71 -37.38
CA ILE A 221 -10.97 -6.72 -36.33
C ILE A 221 -10.04 -7.90 -36.62
N GLU A 222 -10.08 -8.45 -37.83
CA GLU A 222 -9.24 -9.60 -38.19
C GLU A 222 -7.75 -9.28 -38.15
N GLU A 223 -7.34 -8.09 -38.62
CA GLU A 223 -5.95 -7.66 -38.50
C GLU A 223 -5.52 -7.46 -37.04
N MET A 224 -6.37 -6.82 -36.21
CA MET A 224 -6.08 -6.61 -34.79
C MET A 224 -5.88 -7.95 -34.06
N LYS A 225 -6.64 -8.99 -34.41
CA LYS A 225 -6.45 -10.34 -33.86
C LYS A 225 -5.05 -10.90 -34.15
N ILE A 226 -4.49 -10.66 -35.34
CA ILE A 226 -3.13 -11.07 -35.71
C ILE A 226 -2.07 -10.36 -34.83
N TRP A 227 -2.28 -9.09 -34.51
CA TRP A 227 -1.40 -8.36 -33.58
C TRP A 227 -1.43 -8.95 -32.17
N PHE A 228 -2.61 -9.32 -31.68
CA PHE A 228 -2.74 -10.02 -30.40
C PHE A 228 -2.16 -11.44 -30.42
N GLU A 229 -2.23 -12.15 -31.55
CA GLU A 229 -1.55 -13.42 -31.76
C GLU A 229 -0.02 -13.25 -31.66
N ALA A 230 0.53 -12.25 -32.35
CA ALA A 230 1.96 -11.93 -32.29
C ALA A 230 2.41 -11.61 -30.87
N PHE A 231 1.66 -10.81 -30.12
CA PHE A 231 1.92 -10.55 -28.70
C PHE A 231 1.84 -11.83 -27.86
N LYS A 232 0.75 -12.58 -27.94
CA LYS A 232 0.55 -13.80 -27.12
C LYS A 232 1.64 -14.85 -27.37
N THR A 233 2.04 -15.01 -28.62
CA THR A 233 3.07 -15.98 -29.04
C THR A 233 4.49 -15.42 -28.98
N GLN A 234 4.66 -14.14 -28.63
CA GLN A 234 5.94 -13.43 -28.60
C GLN A 234 6.67 -13.50 -29.96
N ASN A 235 5.91 -13.45 -31.06
CA ASN A 235 6.41 -13.62 -32.42
C ASN A 235 6.47 -12.28 -33.18
N THR A 236 7.62 -11.62 -33.11
CA THR A 236 7.86 -10.32 -33.79
C THR A 236 7.91 -10.42 -35.31
N SER A 237 8.13 -11.62 -35.87
CA SER A 237 8.11 -11.86 -37.32
C SER A 237 6.69 -11.89 -37.90
N LEU A 238 5.69 -12.26 -37.10
CA LEU A 238 4.27 -12.19 -37.50
C LEU A 238 3.82 -10.73 -37.58
N ARG A 239 4.00 -10.01 -36.47
CA ARG A 239 3.87 -8.55 -36.34
C ARG A 239 4.83 -8.07 -35.26
N ASN A 240 5.50 -6.95 -35.48
CA ASN A 240 6.40 -6.37 -34.48
C ASN A 240 5.60 -5.70 -33.34
N TYR A 241 4.99 -6.50 -32.48
CA TYR A 241 4.09 -6.02 -31.42
C TYR A 241 4.78 -5.06 -30.43
N THR A 242 6.12 -5.10 -30.29
CA THR A 242 6.89 -4.31 -29.33
C THR A 242 6.72 -2.78 -29.50
N GLU A 243 6.32 -2.34 -30.68
CA GLU A 243 6.03 -0.94 -30.98
C GLU A 243 4.66 -0.48 -30.45
N TYR A 244 3.72 -1.39 -30.25
CA TYR A 244 2.30 -1.09 -29.99
C TYR A 244 1.75 -1.72 -28.72
N PHE A 245 2.47 -2.69 -28.14
CA PHE A 245 2.18 -3.28 -26.85
C PHE A 245 3.25 -2.79 -25.87
N LYS A 246 2.89 -1.84 -25.02
CA LYS A 246 3.86 -1.10 -24.20
C LYS A 246 3.82 -1.57 -22.75
N PRO A 247 4.93 -2.10 -22.21
CA PRO A 247 5.02 -2.42 -20.79
C PRO A 247 5.11 -1.15 -19.95
N VAL A 248 4.38 -1.16 -18.84
CA VAL A 248 4.33 -0.10 -17.83
C VAL A 248 4.47 -0.76 -16.46
N ILE A 249 5.36 -0.24 -15.63
CA ILE A 249 5.48 -0.70 -14.24
C ILE A 249 4.70 0.20 -13.30
N SER A 250 3.84 -0.39 -12.49
CA SER A 250 3.12 0.29 -11.41
C SER A 250 3.85 0.08 -10.09
N TYR A 251 3.94 1.12 -9.26
CA TYR A 251 4.62 1.09 -7.97
C TYR A 251 3.92 1.99 -6.95
N MET A 252 4.13 1.70 -5.67
CA MET A 252 3.65 2.53 -4.57
C MET A 252 4.82 3.30 -3.97
N GLU A 253 4.67 4.61 -3.85
CA GLU A 253 5.59 5.47 -3.11
C GLU A 253 5.03 5.77 -1.73
N GLY A 254 5.90 5.86 -0.73
CA GLY A 254 5.55 6.26 0.63
C GLY A 254 6.55 7.27 1.19
N MET A 255 6.05 8.18 2.02
CA MET A 255 6.82 9.29 2.58
C MET A 255 6.19 9.82 3.86
N TRP A 256 7.03 10.34 4.75
CA TRP A 256 6.57 11.19 5.85
C TRP A 256 6.41 12.62 5.36
N THR A 257 5.23 13.20 5.57
CA THR A 257 4.91 14.59 5.22
C THR A 257 4.80 15.48 6.45
N THR A 258 5.02 16.78 6.27
CA THR A 258 4.81 17.83 7.29
C THR A 258 3.57 18.65 6.95
N ASP A 259 2.49 17.99 6.52
CA ASP A 259 1.26 18.67 6.12
C ASP A 259 0.52 19.23 7.35
N ASP A 260 -0.38 20.20 7.13
CA ASP A 260 -1.23 20.77 8.18
C ASP A 260 -2.20 19.70 8.71
N ASP A 261 -2.24 19.51 10.03
CA ASP A 261 -3.14 18.54 10.68
C ASP A 261 -4.63 18.85 10.46
N SER A 262 -4.97 20.13 10.20
CA SER A 262 -6.35 20.59 10.05
C SER A 262 -7.01 20.17 8.74
N ILE A 263 -6.23 19.77 7.73
CA ILE A 263 -6.70 19.37 6.41
C ILE A 263 -6.03 18.06 6.01
N ILE A 264 -6.82 17.07 5.59
CA ILE A 264 -6.24 15.86 5.03
C ILE A 264 -5.87 16.06 3.55
N SER A 265 -4.67 15.65 3.17
CA SER A 265 -4.24 15.59 1.78
C SER A 265 -4.52 14.21 1.20
N GLU A 266 -5.26 14.16 0.09
CA GLU A 266 -5.54 12.90 -0.60
C GLU A 266 -4.23 12.20 -1.02
N SER A 267 -4.19 10.89 -0.84
CA SER A 267 -3.02 10.07 -1.17
C SER A 267 -2.75 10.08 -2.68
N PHE A 268 -3.78 10.00 -3.50
CA PHE A 268 -3.69 10.24 -4.94
C PHE A 268 -5.09 10.38 -5.52
N ARG A 269 -5.21 10.96 -6.72
CA ARG A 269 -6.50 11.03 -7.40
C ARG A 269 -7.00 9.64 -7.78
N SER A 270 -8.17 9.28 -7.27
CA SER A 270 -8.98 8.16 -7.74
C SER A 270 -10.30 8.70 -8.28
N ASP A 271 -10.82 8.11 -9.35
CA ASP A 271 -12.10 8.54 -9.94
C ASP A 271 -13.31 7.93 -9.19
N ARG A 272 -13.08 7.00 -8.24
CA ARG A 272 -14.13 6.29 -7.47
C ARG A 272 -14.00 6.44 -5.96
N HIS A 273 -12.78 6.59 -5.43
CA HIS A 273 -12.52 6.61 -3.99
C HIS A 273 -11.81 7.89 -3.54
N HIS A 274 -12.01 8.26 -2.28
CA HIS A 274 -11.33 9.37 -1.61
C HIS A 274 -11.24 9.08 -0.12
N LEU A 275 -10.32 9.71 0.59
CA LEU A 275 -10.28 9.62 2.05
C LEU A 275 -11.53 10.31 2.62
N ASP A 276 -12.39 9.54 3.28
CA ASP A 276 -13.55 10.08 4.01
C ASP A 276 -13.08 10.63 5.37
N ALA A 277 -12.40 11.78 5.34
CA ALA A 277 -12.02 12.53 6.53
C ALA A 277 -11.87 14.02 6.19
N ILE A 278 -12.15 14.88 7.17
CA ILE A 278 -11.92 16.33 7.04
C ILE A 278 -10.55 16.77 7.54
N SER A 279 -9.91 15.95 8.38
CA SER A 279 -8.62 16.23 9.02
C SER A 279 -7.91 14.93 9.39
N TRP A 280 -6.63 15.02 9.75
CA TRP A 280 -5.85 13.86 10.19
C TRP A 280 -6.39 13.22 11.48
N ASP A 281 -6.79 14.04 12.45
CA ASP A 281 -7.40 13.56 13.69
C ASP A 281 -8.75 12.86 13.44
N ASN A 282 -9.53 13.35 12.47
CA ASN A 282 -10.77 12.70 12.07
C ASN A 282 -10.51 11.33 11.42
N LEU A 283 -9.53 11.23 10.52
CA LEU A 283 -9.14 9.94 9.91
C LEU A 283 -8.67 8.95 10.99
N LEU A 284 -7.75 9.36 11.86
CA LEU A 284 -7.24 8.52 12.94
C LEU A 284 -8.34 8.12 13.94
N GLY A 285 -9.29 9.01 14.22
CA GLY A 285 -10.46 8.73 15.04
C GLY A 285 -11.37 7.65 14.43
N LYS A 286 -11.67 7.76 13.12
CA LYS A 286 -12.46 6.76 12.38
C LYS A 286 -11.73 5.42 12.31
N ALA A 287 -10.44 5.42 11.94
CA ALA A 287 -9.62 4.22 11.88
C ALA A 287 -9.54 3.52 13.24
N ARG A 288 -9.32 4.28 14.32
CA ARG A 288 -9.34 3.75 15.70
C ARG A 288 -10.69 3.15 16.04
N TYR A 289 -11.79 3.86 15.82
CA TYR A 289 -13.12 3.34 16.12
C TYR A 289 -13.38 2.00 15.41
N MET A 290 -13.04 1.91 14.12
CA MET A 290 -13.18 0.68 13.34
C MET A 290 -12.30 -0.45 13.88
N SER A 291 -11.03 -0.18 14.21
CA SER A 291 -10.13 -1.19 14.80
C SER A 291 -10.62 -1.71 16.15
N TYR A 292 -11.26 -0.89 16.97
CA TYR A 292 -11.77 -1.30 18.29
C TYR A 292 -13.12 -2.00 18.23
N THR A 293 -13.93 -1.72 17.20
CA THR A 293 -15.28 -2.29 17.06
C THR A 293 -15.34 -3.46 16.09
N GLY A 294 -14.33 -3.62 15.23
CA GLY A 294 -14.38 -4.53 14.09
C GLY A 294 -15.30 -4.05 12.96
N ALA A 295 -15.77 -2.79 13.00
CA ALA A 295 -16.63 -2.23 11.97
C ALA A 295 -15.87 -1.98 10.65
N LYS A 296 -16.58 -2.02 9.53
CA LYS A 296 -16.07 -1.68 8.20
C LYS A 296 -16.72 -0.42 7.65
N ASP A 297 -16.00 0.28 6.80
CA ASP A 297 -16.57 1.31 5.93
C ASP A 297 -17.03 0.66 4.63
N ASN A 298 -18.30 0.86 4.25
CA ASN A 298 -18.87 0.22 3.06
C ASN A 298 -18.35 0.80 1.75
N PHE A 299 -17.83 2.04 1.78
CA PHE A 299 -17.23 2.69 0.62
C PHE A 299 -15.71 2.59 0.61
N GLU A 300 -15.12 1.94 1.63
CA GLU A 300 -13.71 1.59 1.68
C GLU A 300 -12.78 2.82 1.60
N ASN A 301 -13.25 3.93 2.16
CA ASN A 301 -12.66 5.26 2.07
C ASN A 301 -11.88 5.64 3.36
N VAL A 302 -11.65 4.68 4.27
CA VAL A 302 -11.00 4.91 5.57
C VAL A 302 -9.71 4.09 5.73
N GLY A 303 -8.58 4.70 5.37
CA GLY A 303 -7.25 4.17 5.62
C GLY A 303 -6.79 4.32 7.08
N PHE A 304 -5.80 3.52 7.47
CA PHE A 304 -4.97 3.76 8.65
C PHE A 304 -3.61 4.29 8.19
N LEU A 305 -3.43 5.60 8.28
CA LEU A 305 -2.21 6.31 7.91
C LEU A 305 -1.53 6.83 9.18
N PRO A 306 -0.40 6.23 9.60
CA PRO A 306 0.25 6.58 10.86
C PRO A 306 0.67 8.05 10.95
N ARG A 307 0.68 8.57 12.18
CA ARG A 307 1.32 9.83 12.54
C ARG A 307 2.36 9.55 13.61
N ARG A 308 3.55 10.14 13.49
CA ARG A 308 4.61 9.98 14.51
C ARG A 308 5.28 11.30 14.84
N LEU A 309 5.86 11.36 16.04
CA LEU A 309 6.86 12.35 16.38
C LEU A 309 8.16 12.01 15.62
N MET A 310 8.65 12.93 14.82
CA MET A 310 9.87 12.77 14.03
C MET A 310 11.09 13.18 14.85
N TYR A 311 11.04 14.39 15.43
CA TYR A 311 12.06 14.91 16.35
C TYR A 311 11.47 16.05 17.18
N VAL A 312 12.24 16.52 18.17
CA VAL A 312 11.96 17.74 18.92
C VAL A 312 12.94 18.80 18.43
N ASP A 313 12.45 19.93 17.96
CA ASP A 313 13.30 21.03 17.51
C ASP A 313 14.16 21.52 18.69
N ASN A 314 15.48 21.56 18.50
CA ASN A 314 16.41 21.89 19.59
C ASN A 314 16.40 23.38 19.93
N CYS A 315 15.95 24.25 19.03
CA CYS A 315 15.90 25.70 19.20
C CYS A 315 14.58 26.14 19.84
N THR A 316 13.44 25.68 19.31
CA THR A 316 12.10 26.03 19.80
C THR A 316 11.63 25.10 20.92
N GLY A 317 12.13 23.86 20.96
CA GLY A 317 11.65 22.82 21.86
C GLY A 317 10.32 22.20 21.42
N GLU A 318 9.81 22.55 20.24
CA GLU A 318 8.52 22.09 19.74
C GLU A 318 8.65 20.71 19.08
N PRO A 319 7.66 19.83 19.25
CA PRO A 319 7.61 18.55 18.54
C PRO A 319 7.32 18.76 17.05
N VAL A 320 8.10 18.09 16.19
CA VAL A 320 7.83 18.01 14.76
C VAL A 320 7.19 16.66 14.47
N TYR A 321 5.94 16.69 13.99
CA TYR A 321 5.20 15.48 13.60
C TYR A 321 5.35 15.21 12.11
N GLY A 322 5.31 13.93 11.75
CA GLY A 322 5.19 13.46 10.39
C GLY A 322 3.90 12.69 10.21
N GLN A 323 3.16 12.95 9.14
CA GLN A 323 2.03 12.12 8.71
C GLN A 323 2.46 11.24 7.54
N TRP A 324 2.18 9.94 7.65
CA TRP A 324 2.48 9.00 6.59
C TRP A 324 1.54 9.21 5.42
N ASN A 325 2.09 9.38 4.22
CA ASN A 325 1.34 9.50 3.00
C ASN A 325 1.92 8.53 1.96
N TYR A 326 1.12 8.21 0.95
CA TYR A 326 1.50 7.29 -0.11
C TYR A 326 0.86 7.75 -1.43
N ARG A 327 1.42 7.33 -2.57
CA ARG A 327 0.74 7.41 -3.87
C ARG A 327 1.05 6.19 -4.71
N ILE A 328 0.10 5.80 -5.58
CA ILE A 328 0.32 4.77 -6.60
C ILE A 328 0.42 5.47 -7.94
N VAL A 329 1.51 5.21 -8.64
CA VAL A 329 1.80 5.77 -9.96
C VAL A 329 2.48 4.71 -10.83
N CYS A 330 2.60 5.01 -12.11
CA CYS A 330 3.13 4.12 -13.13
C CYS A 330 4.35 4.76 -13.82
N TYR A 331 5.19 3.95 -14.45
CA TYR A 331 6.30 4.41 -15.27
C TYR A 331 6.37 3.61 -16.59
N PRO A 332 6.26 4.26 -17.75
CA PRO A 332 6.45 3.59 -19.04
C PRO A 332 7.87 3.04 -19.18
N ILE A 333 8.01 1.83 -19.70
CA ILE A 333 9.32 1.22 -19.96
C ILE A 333 9.66 1.40 -21.44
N ASP A 334 10.87 1.91 -21.71
CA ASP A 334 11.31 2.29 -23.06
C ASP A 334 11.71 1.09 -23.95
N PHE A 335 11.62 -0.13 -23.42
CA PHE A 335 11.97 -1.37 -24.11
C PHE A 335 10.96 -2.48 -23.82
N ASP A 336 10.90 -3.48 -24.70
CA ASP A 336 10.01 -4.63 -24.51
C ASP A 336 10.43 -5.48 -23.32
N ILE A 337 9.45 -6.01 -22.60
CA ILE A 337 9.65 -7.00 -21.54
C ILE A 337 9.08 -8.31 -22.09
N PRO A 338 9.93 -9.27 -22.50
CA PRO A 338 9.44 -10.58 -22.92
C PRO A 338 8.62 -11.25 -21.81
N LEU A 339 7.48 -11.85 -22.18
CA LEU A 339 6.60 -12.54 -21.22
C LEU A 339 7.32 -13.67 -20.46
N LYS A 340 8.39 -14.25 -21.04
CA LYS A 340 9.23 -15.24 -20.36
C LYS A 340 9.97 -14.70 -19.12
N TYR A 341 10.11 -13.39 -18.99
CA TYR A 341 10.71 -12.75 -17.80
C TYR A 341 9.73 -12.67 -16.63
N LEU A 342 8.43 -12.84 -16.89
CA LEU A 342 7.38 -12.83 -15.88
C LEU A 342 7.14 -14.26 -15.41
N LYS A 343 7.90 -14.66 -14.39
CA LYS A 343 7.92 -16.03 -13.87
C LYS A 343 6.88 -16.16 -12.75
N GLN A 344 5.92 -17.06 -12.90
CA GLN A 344 4.90 -17.31 -11.88
C GLN A 344 5.54 -17.85 -10.58
N ARG A 345 5.21 -17.20 -9.46
CA ARG A 345 5.57 -17.64 -8.11
C ARG A 345 4.50 -18.55 -7.51
N GLU A 346 4.92 -19.45 -6.64
CA GLU A 346 4.02 -20.36 -5.95
C GLU A 346 3.48 -19.79 -4.63
N ASP A 347 2.16 -19.65 -4.56
CA ASP A 347 1.42 -19.29 -3.36
C ASP A 347 0.54 -20.48 -2.90
N PHE A 348 1.17 -21.45 -2.22
CA PHE A 348 0.50 -22.69 -1.76
C PHE A 348 -0.73 -22.42 -0.89
N LEU A 349 -0.70 -21.35 -0.10
CA LEU A 349 -1.85 -20.95 0.73
C LEU A 349 -3.11 -20.71 -0.09
N TRP A 350 -2.97 -20.33 -1.37
CA TRP A 350 -4.10 -20.10 -2.26
C TRP A 350 -4.41 -21.36 -3.08
N ARG A 351 -3.36 -21.94 -3.69
CA ARG A 351 -3.44 -23.05 -4.62
C ARG A 351 -3.89 -24.36 -3.97
N TYR A 352 -3.25 -24.74 -2.86
CA TYR A 352 -3.49 -26.02 -2.18
C TYR A 352 -4.92 -26.21 -1.68
N PRO A 353 -5.53 -25.26 -0.91
CA PRO A 353 -6.89 -25.45 -0.42
C PRO A 353 -7.95 -25.47 -1.53
N ARG A 354 -7.62 -24.97 -2.72
CA ARG A 354 -8.50 -24.95 -3.89
C ARG A 354 -8.24 -26.12 -4.85
N ASN A 355 -7.27 -26.98 -4.54
CA ASN A 355 -6.88 -28.12 -5.37
C ASN A 355 -6.59 -27.72 -6.83
N LEU A 356 -5.89 -26.60 -7.02
CA LEU A 356 -5.52 -26.09 -8.34
C LEU A 356 -4.11 -26.53 -8.74
N SER A 357 -3.89 -26.76 -10.02
CA SER A 357 -2.57 -26.86 -10.64
C SER A 357 -1.91 -25.47 -10.74
N LYS A 358 -0.61 -25.44 -11.00
CA LYS A 358 0.11 -24.19 -11.25
C LYS A 358 -0.43 -23.45 -12.47
N GLU A 359 -0.70 -24.19 -13.54
CA GLU A 359 -1.25 -23.69 -14.80
C GLU A 359 -2.68 -23.15 -14.62
N GLU A 360 -3.48 -23.80 -13.78
CA GLU A 360 -4.80 -23.28 -13.42
C GLU A 360 -4.69 -21.96 -12.66
N VAL A 361 -3.75 -21.85 -11.71
CA VAL A 361 -3.49 -20.58 -11.01
C VAL A 361 -3.05 -19.49 -11.99
N LEU A 362 -2.29 -19.81 -13.04
CA LEU A 362 -1.88 -18.82 -14.05
C LEU A 362 -3.08 -18.18 -14.78
N LEU A 363 -4.22 -18.86 -14.80
CA LEU A 363 -5.50 -18.37 -15.33
C LEU A 363 -6.34 -17.65 -14.28
N THR A 364 -5.77 -17.32 -13.11
CA THR A 364 -6.44 -16.58 -12.03
C THR A 364 -5.81 -15.22 -11.71
N ARG A 365 -6.59 -14.31 -11.13
CA ARG A 365 -6.14 -13.03 -10.55
C ARG A 365 -5.23 -13.20 -9.34
N ALA A 366 -5.20 -14.39 -8.75
CA ALA A 366 -4.28 -14.74 -7.68
C ALA A 366 -2.86 -15.07 -8.16
N ALA A 367 -2.63 -15.26 -9.46
CA ALA A 367 -1.28 -15.51 -9.97
C ALA A 367 -0.35 -14.32 -9.69
N ARG A 368 0.77 -14.61 -9.05
CA ARG A 368 1.82 -13.64 -8.75
C ARG A 368 3.09 -13.96 -9.51
N PHE A 369 3.86 -12.94 -9.84
CA PHE A 369 5.03 -13.04 -10.70
C PHE A 369 6.28 -12.48 -10.03
N THR A 370 7.44 -13.00 -10.41
CA THR A 370 8.72 -12.31 -10.26
C THR A 370 9.21 -11.86 -11.63
N LEU A 371 10.02 -10.80 -11.64
CA LEU A 371 10.63 -10.28 -12.85
C LEU A 371 12.09 -10.73 -12.92
N ASN A 372 12.39 -11.69 -13.81
CA ASN A 372 13.71 -12.29 -13.95
C ASN A 372 14.16 -12.28 -15.42
N ASP A 373 15.25 -11.56 -15.72
CA ASP A 373 15.82 -11.50 -17.06
C ASP A 373 16.73 -12.71 -17.41
N LYS A 374 16.86 -13.67 -16.49
CA LYS A 374 17.68 -14.88 -16.62
C LYS A 374 16.83 -16.09 -17.01
N ASP A 375 17.47 -17.06 -17.66
CA ASP A 375 16.80 -18.31 -18.06
C ASP A 375 16.52 -19.24 -16.86
N SER A 376 17.32 -19.16 -15.80
CA SER A 376 17.16 -19.92 -14.55
C SER A 376 16.69 -19.04 -13.40
N ASP A 377 15.85 -19.62 -12.54
CA ASP A 377 15.35 -19.00 -11.30
C ASP A 377 16.21 -19.40 -10.07
N GLN A 378 17.26 -20.22 -10.26
CA GLN A 378 18.19 -20.65 -9.22
C GLN A 378 19.54 -19.95 -9.34
N ILE A 379 19.56 -18.63 -9.19
CA ILE A 379 20.76 -17.81 -9.38
C ILE A 379 20.93 -16.88 -8.18
N PHE A 380 22.14 -16.85 -7.63
CA PHE A 380 22.56 -15.76 -6.75
C PHE A 380 22.99 -14.58 -7.62
N THR A 381 22.37 -13.42 -7.39
CA THR A 381 22.68 -12.18 -8.13
C THR A 381 22.80 -11.01 -7.17
N GLU A 382 23.65 -10.05 -7.51
CA GLU A 382 23.82 -8.79 -6.79
C GLU A 382 22.83 -7.71 -7.24
N THR A 383 22.34 -7.82 -8.48
CA THR A 383 21.37 -6.89 -9.07
C THR A 383 20.32 -7.64 -9.88
N THR A 384 19.14 -7.06 -9.97
CA THR A 384 17.96 -7.62 -10.63
C THR A 384 17.49 -6.74 -11.78
N LEU A 385 16.56 -7.26 -12.60
CA LEU A 385 15.89 -6.43 -13.61
C LEU A 385 15.07 -5.30 -12.96
N LEU A 386 14.49 -5.52 -11.77
CA LEU A 386 13.80 -4.46 -11.03
C LEU A 386 14.75 -3.32 -10.64
N ASP A 387 16.00 -3.61 -10.25
CA ASP A 387 16.98 -2.57 -9.94
C ASP A 387 17.29 -1.69 -11.15
N LYS A 388 17.40 -2.31 -12.33
CA LYS A 388 17.57 -1.57 -13.60
C LYS A 388 16.38 -0.69 -13.92
N LEU A 389 15.16 -1.17 -13.67
CA LEU A 389 13.94 -0.40 -13.94
C LEU A 389 13.81 0.78 -12.96
N PHE A 390 13.95 0.52 -11.66
CA PHE A 390 13.74 1.53 -10.62
C PHE A 390 14.78 2.65 -10.66
N GLN A 391 16.03 2.36 -11.05
CA GLN A 391 17.05 3.41 -11.23
C GLN A 391 16.70 4.46 -12.31
N ASN A 392 15.68 4.21 -13.13
CA ASN A 392 15.14 5.18 -14.09
C ASN A 392 13.88 5.90 -13.59
N ILE A 393 13.31 5.48 -12.45
CA ILE A 393 12.09 6.06 -11.89
C ILE A 393 12.46 7.20 -10.93
N PRO A 394 12.00 8.44 -11.17
CA PRO A 394 12.30 9.56 -10.30
C PRO A 394 11.55 9.47 -8.97
N GLY A 395 12.10 10.06 -7.91
CA GLY A 395 11.38 10.31 -6.66
C GLY A 395 10.28 11.38 -6.79
N LEU A 396 9.83 11.91 -5.66
CA LEU A 396 8.78 12.93 -5.56
C LEU A 396 9.18 14.32 -6.08
N ASP A 397 10.44 14.53 -6.45
CA ASP A 397 10.88 15.69 -7.23
C ASP A 397 10.38 15.63 -8.70
N ASN A 398 9.92 14.47 -9.17
CA ASN A 398 9.50 14.09 -10.53
C ASN A 398 10.58 14.26 -11.63
N ILE A 399 11.36 15.34 -11.57
CA ILE A 399 12.50 15.65 -12.44
C ILE A 399 13.70 15.96 -11.53
N PRO A 400 14.26 14.96 -10.83
CA PRO A 400 15.35 15.19 -9.88
C PRO A 400 16.57 15.78 -10.59
N ASP A 401 17.36 16.58 -9.85
CA ASP A 401 18.71 16.92 -10.30
C ASP A 401 19.57 15.64 -10.34
N PRO A 402 20.17 15.26 -11.48
CA PRO A 402 21.06 14.10 -11.56
C PRO A 402 22.24 14.15 -10.58
N ASN A 403 22.62 15.35 -10.11
CA ASN A 403 23.68 15.57 -9.13
C ASN A 403 23.18 15.61 -7.68
N LEU A 404 21.88 15.40 -7.44
CA LEU A 404 21.35 15.27 -6.08
C LEU A 404 22.02 14.09 -5.39
N MET A 405 22.68 14.37 -4.27
CA MET A 405 23.44 13.38 -3.51
C MET A 405 23.22 13.56 -2.01
N GLU A 406 23.23 12.45 -1.27
CA GLU A 406 23.29 12.52 0.19
C GLU A 406 24.61 13.17 0.60
N ALA A 407 24.62 13.95 1.68
CA ALA A 407 25.86 14.63 2.09
C ALA A 407 26.82 13.70 2.87
N TRP A 408 26.32 12.59 3.40
CA TRP A 408 27.09 11.64 4.21
C TRP A 408 27.56 10.46 3.36
N ASN A 409 28.86 10.17 3.37
CA ASN A 409 29.50 9.11 2.57
C ASN A 409 29.36 9.22 1.04
N ALA A 410 28.98 10.37 0.50
CA ALA A 410 28.94 10.62 -0.94
C ALA A 410 30.30 11.06 -1.52
N PRO A 411 30.54 10.86 -2.82
CA PRO A 411 29.63 10.29 -3.83
C PRO A 411 29.49 8.76 -3.72
N LEU A 412 28.30 8.25 -4.04
CA LEU A 412 28.01 6.82 -4.16
C LEU A 412 28.15 6.36 -5.61
N GLY A 413 28.78 5.22 -5.84
CA GLY A 413 28.89 4.60 -7.17
C GLY A 413 27.65 3.79 -7.55
N ASN A 414 27.42 3.62 -8.85
CA ASN A 414 26.30 2.83 -9.38
C ASN A 414 26.66 1.34 -9.52
N PRO A 415 25.95 0.40 -8.87
CA PRO A 415 26.18 -1.04 -9.03
C PRO A 415 25.90 -1.57 -10.45
N LEU A 416 25.07 -0.89 -11.25
CA LEU A 416 24.74 -1.30 -12.61
C LEU A 416 25.80 -0.84 -13.64
N ASP A 417 26.55 0.21 -13.32
CA ASP A 417 27.68 0.71 -14.10
C ASP A 417 28.67 1.41 -13.16
N ALA A 418 29.72 0.69 -12.78
CA ALA A 418 30.71 1.17 -11.81
C ALA A 418 31.46 2.43 -12.24
N ASN A 419 31.38 2.82 -13.53
CA ASN A 419 31.97 4.08 -14.01
C ASN A 419 31.06 5.30 -13.79
N GLN A 420 29.82 5.08 -13.33
CA GLN A 420 28.84 6.15 -13.10
C GLN A 420 28.63 6.40 -11.60
N THR A 421 28.44 7.68 -11.27
CA THR A 421 27.87 8.05 -9.96
C THR A 421 26.40 7.67 -9.94
N LEU A 422 25.94 7.16 -8.80
CA LEU A 422 24.54 6.81 -8.60
C LEU A 422 23.68 8.08 -8.59
N LYS A 423 22.61 8.10 -9.40
CA LYS A 423 21.64 9.20 -9.43
C LYS A 423 20.66 9.06 -8.27
N GLN A 424 20.97 9.65 -7.13
CA GLN A 424 20.24 9.35 -5.88
C GLN A 424 18.83 9.96 -5.81
N GLY A 425 18.48 10.89 -6.71
CA GLY A 425 17.10 11.37 -6.87
C GLY A 425 16.17 10.39 -7.61
N PHE A 426 16.71 9.28 -8.12
CA PHE A 426 15.96 8.17 -8.69
C PHE A 426 15.95 7.00 -7.72
N TYR A 427 14.90 6.18 -7.79
CA TYR A 427 14.72 5.06 -6.89
C TYR A 427 15.82 4.00 -7.07
N HIS A 428 16.51 3.66 -5.99
CA HIS A 428 17.56 2.65 -6.02
C HIS A 428 17.54 1.80 -4.75
N HIS A 429 17.84 0.51 -4.90
CA HIS A 429 17.96 -0.44 -3.79
C HIS A 429 19.41 -0.63 -3.35
N SER A 430 20.36 -0.64 -4.28
CA SER A 430 21.78 -0.86 -4.00
C SER A 430 22.66 0.32 -4.40
N TYR A 431 23.83 0.41 -3.79
CA TYR A 431 24.85 1.42 -4.06
C TYR A 431 26.27 0.89 -3.80
N LEU A 432 27.27 1.49 -4.44
CA LEU A 432 28.69 1.22 -4.19
C LEU A 432 29.28 2.32 -3.29
N MET A 433 29.93 1.92 -2.20
CA MET A 433 30.76 2.80 -1.39
C MET A 433 32.11 3.06 -2.07
N ALA A 434 32.69 4.23 -1.82
CA ALA A 434 34.01 4.60 -2.35
C ALA A 434 35.15 3.73 -1.80
N GLU A 435 35.04 3.29 -0.55
CA GLU A 435 36.00 2.41 0.12
C GLU A 435 35.31 1.17 0.68
N PRO A 436 35.98 0.01 0.74
CA PRO A 436 35.44 -1.17 1.39
C PRO A 436 35.14 -0.92 2.87
N GLY A 437 33.97 -1.37 3.33
CA GLY A 437 33.62 -1.34 4.75
C GLY A 437 34.48 -2.32 5.58
N ALA A 438 34.20 -2.40 6.89
CA ALA A 438 34.95 -3.26 7.81
C ALA A 438 34.95 -4.76 7.42
N MET A 439 33.94 -5.21 6.66
CA MET A 439 33.82 -6.58 6.15
C MET A 439 34.41 -6.76 4.74
N GLY A 440 35.05 -5.73 4.17
CA GLY A 440 35.67 -5.78 2.84
C GLY A 440 34.72 -5.60 1.65
N ALA A 441 33.42 -5.38 1.89
CA ALA A 441 32.43 -5.15 0.84
C ALA A 441 32.31 -3.66 0.48
N THR A 442 32.21 -3.37 -0.81
CA THR A 442 31.87 -2.03 -1.35
C THR A 442 30.39 -1.92 -1.74
N LEU A 443 29.78 -3.02 -2.18
CA LEU A 443 28.34 -3.10 -2.46
C LEU A 443 27.55 -3.07 -1.14
N SER A 444 26.52 -2.23 -1.12
CA SER A 444 25.59 -2.10 0.00
C SER A 444 24.16 -1.95 -0.51
N TYR A 445 23.20 -2.33 0.33
CA TYR A 445 21.78 -2.28 0.04
C TYR A 445 21.07 -1.36 1.03
N ARG A 446 20.03 -0.66 0.55
CA ARG A 446 19.11 0.12 1.37
C ARG A 446 18.22 -0.84 2.17
N GLY A 447 17.77 -0.41 3.36
CA GLY A 447 16.82 -1.18 4.16
C GLY A 447 17.38 -2.38 4.94
N TRP A 448 18.72 -2.45 5.11
CA TRP A 448 19.46 -3.48 5.86
C TRP A 448 19.28 -4.92 5.33
N SER A 449 18.10 -5.52 5.51
CA SER A 449 17.73 -6.86 5.05
C SER A 449 16.59 -6.88 4.02
N ASP A 450 16.02 -5.71 3.72
CA ASP A 450 14.92 -5.56 2.78
C ASP A 450 15.38 -5.74 1.33
N GLN A 451 14.77 -6.64 0.58
CA GLN A 451 15.15 -6.92 -0.82
C GLN A 451 14.39 -6.07 -1.84
N TYR A 452 13.36 -5.34 -1.41
CA TYR A 452 12.45 -4.62 -2.31
C TYR A 452 12.22 -3.17 -1.90
N LEU A 453 13.05 -2.62 -1.01
CA LEU A 453 13.00 -1.22 -0.63
C LEU A 453 13.83 -0.35 -1.57
N TYR A 454 13.15 0.42 -2.40
CA TYR A 454 13.80 1.42 -3.23
C TYR A 454 13.73 2.79 -2.56
N VAL A 455 14.83 3.55 -2.58
CA VAL A 455 14.94 4.86 -1.93
C VAL A 455 15.26 5.92 -2.96
N ALA A 456 14.64 7.10 -2.85
CA ALA A 456 15.01 8.30 -3.60
C ALA A 456 15.19 9.49 -2.65
N LEU A 457 16.20 10.31 -2.94
CA LEU A 457 16.38 11.63 -2.34
C LEU A 457 15.47 12.65 -3.01
N ASN A 458 15.04 13.63 -2.23
CA ASN A 458 14.13 14.67 -2.69
C ASN A 458 14.55 16.04 -2.16
N THR A 459 14.13 17.08 -2.88
CA THR A 459 14.22 18.48 -2.47
C THR A 459 12.88 19.04 -1.99
N GLN A 460 11.78 18.27 -2.16
CA GLN A 460 10.43 18.66 -1.75
C GLN A 460 10.33 19.11 -0.29
N PRO A 461 9.97 20.37 0.02
CA PRO A 461 9.92 20.87 1.39
C PRO A 461 8.87 20.18 2.26
N ARG A 462 7.81 19.63 1.64
CA ARG A 462 6.72 18.90 2.30
C ARG A 462 7.10 17.53 2.85
N ILE A 463 8.20 16.92 2.38
CA ILE A 463 8.67 15.62 2.90
C ILE A 463 9.51 15.87 4.14
N VAL A 464 9.27 15.21 5.27
CA VAL A 464 10.04 15.45 6.51
C VAL A 464 11.55 15.40 6.27
N LYS A 465 12.27 16.43 6.75
CA LYS A 465 13.73 16.46 6.77
C LYS A 465 14.25 15.64 7.95
N VAL A 466 14.99 14.58 7.67
CA VAL A 466 15.74 13.83 8.69
C VAL A 466 17.15 14.40 8.76
N SER A 467 17.66 14.62 9.96
CA SER A 467 19.00 15.19 10.17
C SER A 467 19.79 14.37 11.17
N MET A 468 21.09 14.29 10.98
CA MET A 468 22.03 13.70 11.93
C MET A 468 23.23 14.61 12.13
N LYS A 469 23.90 14.46 13.28
CA LYS A 469 25.12 15.18 13.61
C LYS A 469 26.23 14.16 13.86
N ASP A 470 27.24 14.16 13.01
CA ASP A 470 28.44 13.32 13.18
C ASP A 470 29.54 14.18 13.81
N CYS A 471 30.05 13.76 14.97
CA CYS A 471 31.09 14.48 15.68
C CYS A 471 32.35 13.61 15.75
N LYS A 472 33.40 14.01 15.03
CA LYS A 472 34.70 13.32 15.00
C LYS A 472 35.82 14.29 15.38
N ASN A 473 36.71 13.87 16.28
CA ASN A 473 37.87 14.65 16.73
C ASN A 473 37.55 16.09 17.17
N GLY A 474 36.39 16.30 17.82
CA GLY A 474 35.95 17.62 18.28
C GLY A 474 35.31 18.52 17.22
N ALA A 475 35.27 18.10 15.94
CA ALA A 475 34.51 18.75 14.89
C ALA A 475 33.19 18.04 14.65
N CYS A 476 32.09 18.78 14.57
CA CYS A 476 30.78 18.23 14.27
C CYS A 476 30.28 18.73 12.92
N GLN A 477 29.80 17.81 12.09
CA GLN A 477 29.14 18.11 10.83
C GLN A 477 27.69 17.65 10.90
N GLU A 478 26.78 18.50 10.43
CA GLU A 478 25.37 18.16 10.30
C GLU A 478 25.08 17.69 8.87
N TYR A 479 24.32 16.61 8.78
CA TYR A 479 23.84 16.05 7.52
C TYR A 479 22.32 16.02 7.57
N SER A 480 21.68 16.22 6.42
CA SER A 480 20.24 16.10 6.34
C SER A 480 19.80 15.59 4.98
N ALA A 481 18.68 14.90 4.94
CA ALA A 481 18.07 14.38 3.72
C ALA A 481 16.54 14.40 3.83
N ARG A 482 15.88 14.45 2.67
CA ARG A 482 14.45 14.15 2.54
C ARG A 482 14.34 12.92 1.65
N VAL A 483 13.63 11.91 2.13
CA VAL A 483 13.61 10.58 1.51
C VAL A 483 12.17 10.17 1.21
N SER A 484 11.99 9.52 0.07
CA SER A 484 10.81 8.74 -0.26
C SER A 484 11.22 7.31 -0.52
N TRP A 485 10.28 6.40 -0.29
CA TRP A 485 10.46 4.97 -0.49
C TRP A 485 9.49 4.49 -1.57
N SER A 486 9.85 3.39 -2.23
CA SER A 486 9.01 2.78 -3.24
C SER A 486 9.06 1.26 -3.21
N VAL A 487 7.94 0.62 -3.55
CA VAL A 487 7.81 -0.83 -3.73
C VAL A 487 7.07 -1.14 -5.05
N PRO A 488 7.49 -2.17 -5.81
CA PRO A 488 6.82 -2.57 -7.05
C PRO A 488 5.44 -3.20 -6.77
N LEU A 489 4.47 -2.93 -7.64
CA LEU A 489 3.12 -3.49 -7.56
C LEU A 489 2.87 -4.52 -8.67
N GLU A 490 2.95 -4.10 -9.93
CA GLU A 490 2.63 -4.94 -11.10
C GLU A 490 3.25 -4.43 -12.41
N MET A 491 3.40 -5.34 -13.37
CA MET A 491 3.64 -5.00 -14.78
C MET A 491 2.30 -5.00 -15.53
N ILE A 492 2.08 -3.98 -16.36
CA ILE A 492 0.88 -3.80 -17.16
C ILE A 492 1.28 -3.63 -18.62
N TYR A 493 0.68 -4.41 -19.51
CA TYR A 493 0.81 -4.19 -20.95
C TYR A 493 -0.34 -3.33 -21.46
N LEU A 494 -0.01 -2.12 -21.89
CA LEU A 494 -0.92 -1.29 -22.67
C LEU A 494 -1.02 -1.86 -24.08
N THR A 495 -2.22 -1.84 -24.66
CA THR A 495 -2.49 -2.40 -25.98
C THR A 495 -3.15 -1.38 -26.90
N PRO A 496 -3.15 -1.60 -28.23
CA PRO A 496 -3.84 -0.73 -29.18
C PRO A 496 -5.35 -0.61 -28.93
N LEU A 497 -5.99 -1.52 -28.19
CA LEU A 497 -7.41 -1.42 -27.86
C LEU A 497 -7.75 -0.14 -27.09
N LEU A 498 -6.78 0.41 -26.35
CA LEU A 498 -6.96 1.64 -25.57
C LEU A 498 -7.21 2.88 -26.44
N SER A 499 -6.81 2.85 -27.72
CA SER A 499 -6.97 3.97 -28.67
C SER A 499 -7.73 3.60 -29.95
N TRP A 500 -8.05 2.31 -30.14
CA TRP A 500 -8.71 1.82 -31.35
C TRP A 500 -10.21 2.11 -31.37
N ASN A 501 -10.63 2.98 -32.30
CA ASN A 501 -12.01 3.41 -32.49
C ASN A 501 -12.48 3.16 -33.93
N PRO A 502 -12.74 1.89 -34.32
CA PRO A 502 -13.09 1.53 -35.70
C PRO A 502 -14.48 2.05 -36.12
N TYR A 503 -15.31 2.47 -35.17
CA TYR A 503 -16.68 2.91 -35.42
C TYR A 503 -16.86 4.44 -35.41
N ASP A 504 -15.77 5.22 -35.25
CA ASP A 504 -15.80 6.69 -35.16
C ASP A 504 -16.80 7.19 -34.10
N ILE A 505 -16.70 6.60 -32.91
CA ILE A 505 -17.49 6.98 -31.73
C ILE A 505 -16.96 8.29 -31.16
N GLU A 506 -17.85 9.22 -30.83
CA GLU A 506 -17.49 10.52 -30.24
C GLU A 506 -17.07 10.35 -28.78
N LEU A 507 -15.87 10.82 -28.41
CA LEU A 507 -15.46 11.00 -27.02
C LEU A 507 -15.90 12.38 -26.54
N ASN A 508 -16.81 12.40 -25.56
CA ASN A 508 -17.33 13.62 -24.96
C ASN A 508 -16.42 14.09 -23.82
N ASP A 509 -16.13 15.39 -23.79
CA ASP A 509 -15.41 16.02 -22.67
C ASP A 509 -16.28 16.13 -21.40
N ASN A 510 -17.60 16.15 -21.56
CA ASN A 510 -18.59 16.19 -20.48
C ASN A 510 -19.21 14.81 -20.26
N ASP A 511 -18.92 14.21 -19.10
CA ASP A 511 -19.36 12.86 -18.71
C ASP A 511 -20.90 12.71 -18.60
N THR A 512 -21.63 13.80 -18.42
CA THR A 512 -23.10 13.77 -18.35
C THR A 512 -23.79 13.58 -19.72
N ARG A 513 -23.10 13.85 -20.84
CA ARG A 513 -23.71 13.78 -22.18
C ARG A 513 -24.01 12.34 -22.57
N THR A 514 -23.07 11.44 -22.33
CA THR A 514 -23.14 10.02 -22.70
C THR A 514 -24.39 9.33 -22.14
N THR A 515 -24.73 9.63 -20.88
CA THR A 515 -25.84 9.05 -20.11
C THR A 515 -27.09 9.92 -20.07
N SER A 516 -27.09 11.04 -20.81
CA SER A 516 -28.18 12.03 -20.78
C SER A 516 -29.54 11.42 -21.14
N GLY A 517 -30.58 11.86 -20.44
CA GLY A 517 -31.94 11.34 -20.62
C GLY A 517 -32.15 9.92 -20.08
N GLY A 518 -31.28 9.44 -19.17
CA GLY A 518 -31.38 8.12 -18.55
C GLY A 518 -30.87 6.98 -19.43
N ARG A 519 -29.94 7.27 -20.34
CA ARG A 519 -29.31 6.28 -21.21
C ARG A 519 -28.33 5.40 -20.43
N ASP A 520 -28.39 4.10 -20.66
CA ASP A 520 -27.63 3.05 -19.95
C ASP A 520 -26.92 2.06 -20.89
N GLY A 521 -27.08 2.25 -22.21
CA GLY A 521 -26.47 1.41 -23.22
C GLY A 521 -27.10 0.01 -23.38
N GLU A 522 -28.22 -0.30 -22.72
CA GLU A 522 -28.79 -1.66 -22.72
C GLU A 522 -29.60 -1.97 -23.99
N THR A 523 -30.33 -0.97 -24.50
CA THR A 523 -31.24 -1.12 -25.64
C THR A 523 -30.92 -0.11 -26.73
N ASP A 524 -31.53 -0.27 -27.92
CA ASP A 524 -31.35 0.72 -29.00
C ASP A 524 -31.90 2.11 -28.59
N GLY A 525 -32.99 2.13 -27.81
CA GLY A 525 -33.60 3.36 -27.31
C GLY A 525 -32.77 4.04 -26.22
N THR A 526 -31.99 3.26 -25.46
CA THR A 526 -31.16 3.73 -24.34
C THR A 526 -29.67 3.70 -24.64
N ALA A 527 -29.27 3.50 -25.91
CA ALA A 527 -27.88 3.50 -26.35
C ALA A 527 -27.15 4.78 -25.91
N TYR A 528 -25.90 4.68 -25.48
CA TYR A 528 -25.12 5.85 -25.08
C TYR A 528 -24.92 6.83 -26.24
N LEU A 529 -24.86 8.14 -25.94
CA LEU A 529 -24.57 9.18 -26.93
C LEU A 529 -23.06 9.45 -26.97
N GLY A 530 -22.33 8.67 -27.75
CA GLY A 530 -20.86 8.65 -27.69
C GLY A 530 -20.36 7.95 -26.43
N ILE A 531 -19.17 8.33 -25.97
CA ILE A 531 -18.49 7.81 -24.78
C ILE A 531 -17.90 8.95 -23.95
N ASP A 532 -17.39 8.65 -22.76
CA ASP A 532 -16.66 9.58 -21.90
C ASP A 532 -15.63 8.81 -21.04
N PRO A 533 -14.81 9.49 -20.21
CA PRO A 533 -13.81 8.84 -19.37
C PRO A 533 -14.31 7.79 -18.36
N ARG A 534 -15.61 7.75 -18.03
CA ARG A 534 -16.28 6.79 -17.12
C ARG A 534 -17.16 5.77 -17.86
N ASN A 535 -17.40 5.98 -19.15
CA ASN A 535 -18.15 5.10 -20.04
C ASN A 535 -17.33 4.82 -21.31
N TYR A 536 -16.15 4.23 -21.13
CA TYR A 536 -15.13 4.03 -22.15
C TYR A 536 -15.32 2.73 -22.94
N TYR A 537 -16.31 2.73 -23.83
CA TYR A 537 -16.71 1.57 -24.63
C TYR A 537 -16.51 1.82 -26.14
N MET A 538 -15.38 1.37 -26.71
CA MET A 538 -15.08 1.54 -28.15
C MET A 538 -14.80 0.23 -28.87
N THR A 539 -14.37 -0.80 -28.15
CA THR A 539 -13.90 -2.04 -28.75
C THR A 539 -15.10 -2.80 -29.32
N PRO A 540 -15.10 -3.18 -30.61
CA PRO A 540 -16.19 -3.96 -31.18
C PRO A 540 -16.50 -5.20 -30.35
N TYR A 541 -17.78 -5.44 -30.05
CA TYR A 541 -18.17 -6.62 -29.29
C TYR A 541 -17.74 -7.93 -29.98
N SER A 542 -17.80 -7.96 -31.31
CA SER A 542 -17.39 -9.08 -32.16
C SER A 542 -15.87 -9.35 -32.20
N PHE A 543 -15.05 -8.48 -31.62
CA PHE A 543 -13.63 -8.74 -31.45
C PHE A 543 -13.38 -9.94 -30.52
N PHE A 544 -14.24 -10.10 -29.50
CA PHE A 544 -14.19 -11.18 -28.53
C PHE A 544 -15.18 -12.31 -28.87
N SER A 545 -14.84 -13.53 -28.46
CA SER A 545 -15.62 -14.75 -28.74
C SER A 545 -16.36 -15.31 -27.52
N GLY A 546 -16.29 -14.66 -26.35
CA GLY A 546 -16.84 -15.20 -25.11
C GLY A 546 -16.82 -14.22 -23.93
N PRO A 547 -17.21 -14.70 -22.74
CA PRO A 547 -17.26 -13.88 -21.52
C PRO A 547 -15.87 -13.63 -20.92
N PRO A 548 -15.76 -12.71 -19.94
CA PRO A 548 -14.59 -12.60 -19.07
C PRO A 548 -14.27 -13.92 -18.35
N LEU A 549 -12.99 -14.15 -18.05
CA LEU A 549 -12.50 -15.39 -17.42
C LEU A 549 -12.92 -15.51 -15.94
N GLU A 550 -12.72 -14.43 -15.19
CA GLU A 550 -13.00 -14.35 -13.75
C GLU A 550 -13.75 -13.05 -13.45
N PRO A 551 -15.09 -13.07 -13.51
CA PRO A 551 -15.88 -11.93 -13.05
C PRO A 551 -15.74 -11.78 -11.53
N ASP A 552 -15.58 -10.54 -11.07
CA ASP A 552 -15.57 -10.16 -9.65
C ASP A 552 -16.67 -9.13 -9.39
N ASP A 553 -17.22 -9.11 -8.17
CA ASP A 553 -18.30 -8.18 -7.80
C ASP A 553 -17.86 -6.70 -7.85
N ALA A 554 -16.56 -6.43 -7.73
CA ALA A 554 -15.98 -5.11 -7.91
C ALA A 554 -15.76 -4.73 -9.38
N ASP A 555 -15.90 -5.66 -10.34
CA ASP A 555 -15.79 -5.36 -11.75
C ASP A 555 -17.00 -4.50 -12.22
N THR A 556 -16.72 -3.29 -12.68
CA THR A 556 -17.74 -2.39 -13.25
C THR A 556 -18.07 -2.57 -14.74
N PRO A 557 -17.20 -3.15 -15.59
CA PRO A 557 -17.48 -3.25 -17.02
C PRO A 557 -18.68 -4.13 -17.35
N ARG A 558 -19.57 -3.59 -18.20
CA ARG A 558 -20.61 -4.41 -18.85
C ARG A 558 -20.01 -5.19 -20.01
N GLN A 559 -20.45 -6.44 -20.19
CA GLN A 559 -19.92 -7.30 -21.27
C GLN A 559 -20.18 -6.69 -22.66
N LYS A 560 -21.37 -6.13 -22.87
CA LYS A 560 -21.81 -5.51 -24.11
C LYS A 560 -22.67 -4.29 -23.80
N VAL A 561 -22.43 -3.19 -24.51
CA VAL A 561 -23.29 -2.00 -24.51
C VAL A 561 -23.52 -1.51 -25.93
N LYS A 562 -24.54 -0.69 -26.10
CA LYS A 562 -24.90 -0.03 -27.36
C LYS A 562 -24.53 1.45 -27.30
N VAL A 563 -23.81 1.91 -28.32
CA VAL A 563 -23.34 3.30 -28.42
C VAL A 563 -23.70 3.87 -29.78
N VAL A 564 -24.18 5.11 -29.80
CA VAL A 564 -24.43 5.88 -31.03
C VAL A 564 -23.12 6.51 -31.49
N ASN A 565 -22.68 6.20 -32.72
CA ASN A 565 -21.51 6.83 -33.32
C ASN A 565 -21.84 8.21 -33.93
N ARG A 566 -20.82 8.89 -34.47
CA ARG A 566 -20.99 10.23 -35.09
C ARG A 566 -21.95 10.27 -36.28
N LYS A 567 -22.19 9.14 -36.94
CA LYS A 567 -23.14 9.02 -38.06
C LYS A 567 -24.57 8.76 -37.59
N GLY A 568 -24.80 8.64 -36.28
CA GLY A 568 -26.11 8.30 -35.71
C GLY A 568 -26.42 6.80 -35.75
N GLU A 569 -25.45 5.95 -36.08
CA GLU A 569 -25.61 4.51 -36.12
C GLU A 569 -25.35 3.90 -34.74
N ILE A 570 -26.16 2.92 -34.35
CA ILE A 570 -25.96 2.16 -33.11
C ILE A 570 -24.94 1.05 -33.36
N LYS A 571 -23.95 0.96 -32.49
CA LYS A 571 -22.88 -0.05 -32.53
C LYS A 571 -22.84 -0.83 -31.22
N GLU A 572 -22.60 -2.12 -31.33
CA GLU A 572 -22.37 -3.00 -30.18
C GLU A 572 -20.88 -3.03 -29.85
N VAL A 573 -20.55 -2.59 -28.65
CA VAL A 573 -19.18 -2.43 -28.17
C VAL A 573 -19.02 -2.99 -26.77
N THR A 574 -17.78 -3.18 -26.36
CA THR A 574 -17.38 -3.53 -24.99
C THR A 574 -16.32 -2.55 -24.49
N ALA A 575 -16.04 -2.62 -23.19
CA ALA A 575 -15.12 -1.74 -22.50
C ALA A 575 -13.70 -1.81 -23.09
N SER A 576 -13.06 -0.66 -23.29
CA SER A 576 -11.77 -0.54 -24.01
C SER A 576 -10.58 -0.29 -23.10
N GLY A 577 -10.81 0.06 -21.83
CA GLY A 577 -9.78 0.27 -20.83
C GLY A 577 -9.01 -1.02 -20.51
N THR A 578 -7.96 -0.87 -19.71
CA THR A 578 -7.11 -1.99 -19.32
C THR A 578 -7.89 -3.02 -18.51
N ARG A 579 -7.72 -4.30 -18.86
CA ARG A 579 -8.27 -5.45 -18.14
C ARG A 579 -7.14 -6.29 -17.57
N PHE A 580 -7.43 -7.10 -16.56
CA PHE A 580 -6.51 -8.10 -16.05
C PHE A 580 -6.33 -9.25 -17.06
N PHE A 581 -7.47 -9.80 -17.51
CA PHE A 581 -7.56 -10.69 -18.67
C PHE A 581 -8.48 -10.07 -19.73
N LEU A 582 -8.04 -10.10 -20.98
CA LEU A 582 -8.96 -9.91 -22.09
C LEU A 582 -9.89 -11.12 -22.21
N PRO A 583 -11.19 -10.92 -22.53
CA PRO A 583 -12.06 -12.01 -22.95
C PRO A 583 -11.45 -12.78 -24.13
N PRO A 584 -11.91 -14.00 -24.42
CA PRO A 584 -11.25 -14.83 -25.41
C PRO A 584 -11.32 -14.17 -26.79
N ILE A 585 -10.21 -14.21 -27.53
CA ILE A 585 -10.11 -13.62 -28.87
C ILE A 585 -10.07 -14.75 -29.90
N GLY A 586 -11.22 -15.09 -30.49
CA GLY A 586 -11.32 -16.21 -31.44
C GLY A 586 -10.71 -17.50 -30.88
N ASN A 587 -9.78 -18.10 -31.63
CA ASN A 587 -9.06 -19.32 -31.22
C ASN A 587 -7.84 -19.03 -30.31
N LEU A 588 -7.47 -17.76 -30.10
CA LEU A 588 -6.35 -17.41 -29.23
C LEU A 588 -6.69 -17.66 -27.75
N GLY A 589 -7.97 -17.67 -27.38
CA GLY A 589 -8.38 -17.74 -25.98
C GLY A 589 -8.03 -16.47 -25.19
N TYR A 590 -7.88 -16.59 -23.88
CA TYR A 590 -7.63 -15.44 -22.98
C TYR A 590 -6.20 -14.90 -23.11
N ILE A 591 -6.04 -13.60 -22.90
CA ILE A 591 -4.74 -12.91 -22.87
C ILE A 591 -4.65 -12.12 -21.57
N ARG A 592 -3.61 -12.38 -20.77
CA ARG A 592 -3.29 -11.63 -19.57
C ARG A 592 -2.57 -10.33 -19.94
N LEU A 593 -2.96 -9.22 -19.33
CA LEU A 593 -2.29 -7.93 -19.50
C LEU A 593 -1.69 -7.39 -18.20
N ARG A 594 -2.18 -7.85 -17.04
CA ARG A 594 -1.70 -7.45 -15.71
C ARG A 594 -0.97 -8.61 -15.04
N TYR A 595 0.24 -8.32 -14.56
CA TYR A 595 1.15 -9.27 -13.94
C TYR A 595 1.61 -8.72 -12.58
N PRO A 596 0.85 -9.00 -11.51
CA PRO A 596 1.19 -8.54 -10.18
C PRO A 596 2.50 -9.13 -9.67
N PHE A 597 3.38 -8.26 -9.17
CA PHE A 597 4.62 -8.65 -8.51
C PHE A 597 4.39 -8.98 -7.04
N GLY A 598 3.49 -8.23 -6.39
CA GLY A 598 3.06 -8.44 -5.01
C GLY A 598 4.20 -8.87 -4.09
N VAL A 599 5.21 -8.01 -3.88
CA VAL A 599 6.25 -8.32 -2.89
C VAL A 599 5.59 -8.45 -1.53
N ILE A 600 5.75 -9.61 -0.89
CA ILE A 600 5.04 -9.93 0.35
C ILE A 600 5.94 -9.61 1.53
N HIS A 601 5.40 -8.92 2.53
CA HIS A 601 6.17 -8.53 3.72
C HIS A 601 6.81 -9.75 4.40
N GLY A 602 6.01 -10.81 4.60
CA GLY A 602 6.45 -12.04 5.25
C GLY A 602 7.55 -12.80 4.52
N GLU A 603 7.70 -12.62 3.20
CA GLU A 603 8.75 -13.29 2.40
C GLU A 603 10.17 -12.86 2.78
N GLY A 604 10.34 -11.71 3.43
CA GLY A 604 11.63 -11.28 3.95
C GLY A 604 12.12 -12.11 5.13
N SER A 605 11.21 -12.76 5.86
CA SER A 605 11.52 -13.51 7.08
C SER A 605 12.28 -14.81 6.80
N ALA A 606 13.14 -15.22 7.73
CA ALA A 606 13.85 -16.50 7.62
C ALA A 606 12.89 -17.70 7.54
N VAL A 607 11.80 -17.67 8.32
CA VAL A 607 10.77 -18.72 8.31
C VAL A 607 10.16 -18.87 6.92
N TRP A 608 9.78 -17.77 6.28
CA TRP A 608 9.18 -17.83 4.95
C TRP A 608 10.18 -18.27 3.88
N LYS A 609 11.45 -17.85 3.99
CA LYS A 609 12.53 -18.29 3.09
C LYS A 609 12.73 -19.81 3.16
N GLU A 610 12.80 -20.37 4.37
CA GLU A 610 12.87 -21.83 4.58
C GLU A 610 11.62 -22.54 4.02
N LEU A 611 10.42 -21.98 4.25
CA LEU A 611 9.18 -22.54 3.71
C LEU A 611 9.15 -22.50 2.17
N ASN A 612 9.61 -21.42 1.54
CA ASN A 612 9.70 -21.34 0.08
C ASN A 612 10.72 -22.33 -0.47
N ALA A 613 11.89 -22.46 0.17
CA ALA A 613 12.88 -23.47 -0.21
C ALA A 613 12.31 -24.89 -0.10
N LEU A 614 11.53 -25.18 0.96
CA LEU A 614 10.85 -26.46 1.12
C LEU A 614 9.77 -26.69 0.05
N LYS A 615 8.99 -25.67 -0.32
CA LYS A 615 8.02 -25.75 -1.43
C LYS A 615 8.72 -26.15 -2.72
N ASP A 616 9.79 -25.45 -3.07
CA ASP A 616 10.56 -25.71 -4.29
C ASP A 616 11.20 -27.12 -4.29
N TYR A 617 11.52 -27.66 -3.10
CA TYR A 617 12.05 -29.02 -2.95
C TYR A 617 10.97 -30.10 -3.04
N THR A 618 9.79 -29.87 -2.46
CA THR A 618 8.72 -30.88 -2.30
C THR A 618 7.73 -30.93 -3.44
N ASP A 619 7.65 -29.87 -4.25
CA ASP A 619 6.82 -29.79 -5.44
C ASP A 619 7.70 -29.64 -6.68
N PRO A 620 8.38 -30.73 -7.10
CA PRO A 620 9.27 -30.70 -8.25
C PRO A 620 8.45 -30.52 -9.54
N LYS A 621 8.37 -29.27 -9.98
CA LYS A 621 8.04 -28.76 -11.32
C LYS A 621 6.96 -29.47 -12.12
#